data_AF-F4H8T7-F1
#
_entry.id   AF-F4H8T7-F1
#
_cell.length_a   1.000
_cell.length_b   1.000
_cell.length_c   1.000
_cell.angle_alpha   90.00
_cell.angle_beta   90.00
_cell.angle_gamma   90.00
#
_symmetry.space_group_name_H-M   'P 1'
#
loop_
_entity.id
_entity.type
_entity.pdbx_description
1 polymer ?
#
loop_
_entity_poly.entity_id
_entity_poly.type
_entity_poly.pdbx_seq_one_letter_code
_entity_poly.pdbx_strand_id
1 'polypeptide(L)'
;MKYLLLIGGLLMQPLSAQPFTLNSSVSDILTQPAFRGFADLMLPWDDKSNEPNLHLNQIEQLMPYHSHISPLVVTDTLNKMLQQAEQGDTIFYEIYSEAEKYQDPSKQHTGIFVFKGKANAPFAMIAAGGGFAYVGSLHEGFPIAQSIQRNFIFIKILDTVSH
;
A
#
# COMPACT_ATOMS: atom_id res chain seq x y z
N MET A 1 41.13 39.32 14.52
CA MET A 1 39.87 38.67 14.96
C MET A 1 39.17 38.12 13.73
N LYS A 2 39.01 36.79 13.67
CA LYS A 2 38.39 36.05 12.57
C LYS A 2 37.19 35.34 13.19
N TYR A 3 35.98 35.83 12.94
CA TYR A 3 34.77 35.15 13.42
C TYR A 3 34.39 34.06 12.43
N LEU A 4 34.46 32.83 12.92
CA LEU A 4 34.01 31.61 12.29
C LEU A 4 32.48 31.55 12.43
N LEU A 5 31.75 31.66 11.31
CA LEU A 5 30.31 31.37 11.29
C LEU A 5 30.13 29.84 11.27
N LEU A 6 29.74 29.26 12.41
CA LEU A 6 29.11 27.94 12.43
C LEU A 6 27.64 28.13 12.03
N ILE A 7 27.29 27.77 10.80
CA ILE A 7 25.91 27.53 10.43
C ILE A 7 25.59 26.10 10.88
N GLY A 8 24.88 25.99 12.00
CA GLY A 8 24.30 24.72 12.45
C GLY A 8 23.29 24.25 11.42
N GLY A 9 23.70 23.31 10.57
CA GLY A 9 22.78 22.54 9.76
C GLY A 9 21.86 21.76 10.70
N LEU A 10 20.59 22.12 10.71
CA LEU A 10 19.55 21.25 11.25
C LEU A 10 19.63 19.95 10.43
N LEU A 11 20.18 18.90 11.01
CA LEU A 11 19.95 17.55 10.51
C LEU A 11 18.44 17.34 10.61
N MET A 12 17.71 17.53 9.50
CA MET A 12 16.38 16.96 9.36
C MET A 12 16.58 15.45 9.47
N GLN A 13 16.39 14.93 10.66
CA GLN A 13 16.17 13.50 10.84
C GLN A 13 14.96 13.15 9.94
N PRO A 14 15.01 12.08 9.13
CA PRO A 14 13.81 11.66 8.43
C PRO A 14 12.74 11.46 9.50
N LEU A 15 11.58 12.09 9.31
CA LEU A 15 10.42 11.87 10.15
C LEU A 15 10.08 10.39 9.99
N SER A 16 10.56 9.53 10.89
CA SER A 16 10.23 8.11 10.84
C SER A 16 8.71 8.03 10.89
N ALA A 17 8.12 7.46 9.85
CA ALA A 17 6.70 7.30 9.76
C ALA A 17 6.21 6.49 10.96
N GLN A 18 5.07 6.89 11.51
CA GLN A 18 4.49 6.17 12.62
C GLN A 18 4.06 4.78 12.14
N PRO A 19 4.49 3.69 12.80
CA PRO A 19 4.04 2.36 12.44
C PRO A 19 2.55 2.21 12.76
N PHE A 20 1.87 1.41 11.96
CA PHE A 20 0.48 1.06 12.17
C PHE A 20 0.33 0.10 13.35
N THR A 21 -0.77 0.28 14.08
CA THR A 21 -1.20 -0.62 15.15
C THR A 21 -2.63 -1.08 14.87
N LEU A 22 -3.13 -2.04 15.65
CA LEU A 22 -4.54 -2.46 15.55
C LEU A 22 -5.55 -1.33 15.81
N ASN A 23 -5.12 -0.24 16.47
CA ASN A 23 -5.94 0.95 16.70
C ASN A 23 -5.76 2.04 15.63
N SER A 24 -4.85 1.85 14.68
CA SER A 24 -4.73 2.75 13.55
C SER A 24 -5.99 2.66 12.71
N SER A 25 -6.40 3.80 12.16
CA SER A 25 -7.59 3.98 11.35
C SER A 25 -7.29 3.88 9.85
N VAL A 26 -8.33 3.74 9.04
CA VAL A 26 -8.25 3.90 7.59
C VAL A 26 -7.65 5.26 7.22
N SER A 27 -8.03 6.33 7.91
CA SER A 27 -7.45 7.67 7.73
C SER A 27 -5.93 7.70 7.94
N ASP A 28 -5.42 6.94 8.91
CA ASP A 28 -3.97 6.87 9.14
C ASP A 28 -3.23 6.22 7.95
N ILE A 29 -3.87 5.26 7.26
CA ILE A 29 -3.31 4.65 6.04
C ILE A 29 -3.30 5.68 4.91
N LEU A 30 -4.43 6.36 4.70
CA LEU A 30 -4.62 7.34 3.62
C LEU A 30 -3.70 8.56 3.76
N THR A 31 -3.40 8.95 4.99
CA THR A 31 -2.59 10.14 5.28
C THR A 31 -1.10 9.85 5.45
N GLN A 32 -0.69 8.57 5.40
CA GLN A 32 0.71 8.16 5.54
C GLN A 32 1.57 8.74 4.40
N PRO A 33 2.58 9.60 4.69
CA PRO A 33 3.38 10.24 3.64
C PRO A 33 4.10 9.27 2.71
N ALA A 34 4.52 8.11 3.23
CA ALA A 34 5.17 7.05 2.44
C ALA A 34 4.26 6.40 1.40
N PHE A 35 2.93 6.53 1.55
CA PHE A 35 1.93 5.96 0.64
C PHE A 35 1.28 7.01 -0.27
N ARG A 36 1.78 8.24 -0.27
CA ARG A 36 1.26 9.34 -1.10
C ARG A 36 1.23 8.93 -2.58
N GLY A 37 0.07 9.10 -3.20
CA GLY A 37 -0.17 8.82 -4.61
C GLY A 37 -0.75 7.42 -4.90
N PHE A 38 -0.79 6.52 -3.91
CA PHE A 38 -1.38 5.18 -4.09
C PHE A 38 -2.12 4.63 -2.88
N ALA A 39 -2.18 5.36 -1.75
CA ALA A 39 -2.82 4.88 -0.52
C ALA A 39 -4.27 4.44 -0.73
N ASP A 40 -5.04 5.18 -1.53
CA ASP A 40 -6.44 4.84 -1.86
C ASP A 40 -6.55 3.48 -2.57
N LEU A 41 -5.54 3.10 -3.36
CA LEU A 41 -5.49 1.84 -4.11
C LEU A 41 -5.14 0.63 -3.23
N MET A 42 -4.77 0.86 -1.96
CA MET A 42 -4.52 -0.19 -0.99
C MET A 42 -5.83 -0.70 -0.36
N LEU A 43 -6.85 0.16 -0.26
CA LEU A 43 -8.15 -0.17 0.30
C LEU A 43 -9.02 -0.94 -0.72
N PRO A 44 -9.96 -1.79 -0.26
CA PRO A 44 -11.05 -2.25 -1.11
C PRO A 44 -11.78 -1.05 -1.69
N TRP A 45 -12.28 -1.13 -2.91
CA TRP A 45 -13.14 -0.11 -3.49
C TRP A 45 -14.59 -0.62 -3.43
N ASP A 46 -15.36 -0.17 -2.45
CA ASP A 46 -16.83 -0.30 -2.45
C ASP A 46 -17.46 0.85 -1.64
N ASP A 47 -18.79 0.99 -1.66
CA ASP A 47 -19.49 2.09 -0.98
C ASP A 47 -19.22 2.16 0.55
N LYS A 48 -18.60 1.13 1.15
CA LYS A 48 -18.25 1.05 2.57
C LYS A 48 -16.76 1.30 2.84
N SER A 49 -15.91 1.37 1.82
CA SER A 49 -14.46 1.61 1.98
C SER A 49 -14.10 3.03 2.41
N ASN A 50 -15.08 3.93 2.47
CA ASN A 50 -14.94 5.34 2.86
C ASN A 50 -15.26 5.60 4.34
N GLU A 51 -15.03 4.62 5.23
CA GLU A 51 -15.14 4.82 6.68
C GLU A 51 -13.76 5.20 7.27
N PRO A 52 -13.34 6.48 7.23
CA PRO A 52 -11.99 6.90 7.61
C PRO A 52 -11.65 6.58 9.07
N ASN A 53 -12.68 6.46 9.92
CA ASN A 53 -12.53 6.18 11.34
C ASN A 53 -12.54 4.67 11.65
N LEU A 54 -12.68 3.79 10.66
CA LEU A 54 -12.64 2.37 10.89
C LEU A 54 -11.22 1.95 11.31
N HIS A 55 -11.11 1.28 12.44
CA HIS A 55 -9.84 0.80 12.97
C HIS A 55 -9.41 -0.51 12.30
N LEU A 56 -8.10 -0.76 12.25
CA LEU A 56 -7.54 -1.98 11.68
C LEU A 56 -8.05 -3.26 12.37
N ASN A 57 -8.32 -3.22 13.67
CA ASN A 57 -8.96 -4.33 14.39
C ASN A 57 -10.39 -4.67 13.92
N GLN A 58 -11.01 -3.79 13.15
CA GLN A 58 -12.35 -3.90 12.60
C GLN A 58 -12.34 -3.94 11.06
N ILE A 59 -11.16 -4.06 10.43
CA ILE A 59 -10.99 -3.96 8.98
C ILE A 59 -11.79 -5.03 8.21
N GLU A 60 -12.12 -6.14 8.87
CA GLU A 60 -13.02 -7.18 8.35
C GLU A 60 -14.41 -6.65 7.95
N GLN A 61 -14.88 -5.55 8.56
CA GLN A 61 -16.17 -4.94 8.25
C GLN A 61 -16.25 -4.37 6.83
N LEU A 62 -15.11 -4.07 6.20
CA LEU A 62 -15.06 -3.65 4.80
C LEU A 62 -15.35 -4.80 3.83
N MET A 63 -15.64 -6.03 4.31
CA MET A 63 -15.50 -7.23 3.49
C MET A 63 -16.65 -8.24 3.70
N PRO A 64 -17.75 -8.14 2.93
CA PRO A 64 -18.92 -8.99 3.11
C PRO A 64 -18.74 -10.47 2.72
N TYR A 65 -17.66 -10.85 2.01
CA TYR A 65 -17.52 -12.19 1.40
C TYR A 65 -16.31 -13.01 1.89
N HIS A 66 -15.56 -12.55 2.90
CA HIS A 66 -14.35 -13.24 3.39
C HIS A 66 -14.41 -13.47 4.90
N SER A 67 -14.29 -14.74 5.33
CA SER A 67 -14.49 -15.13 6.74
C SER A 67 -13.20 -15.43 7.52
N HIS A 68 -12.01 -15.16 6.97
CA HIS A 68 -10.73 -15.53 7.60
C HIS A 68 -9.64 -14.46 7.42
N ILE A 69 -9.97 -13.21 7.71
CA ILE A 69 -8.99 -12.11 7.68
C ILE A 69 -8.46 -11.90 9.09
N SER A 70 -7.14 -11.89 9.25
CA SER A 70 -6.51 -11.55 10.52
C SER A 70 -6.11 -10.08 10.50
N PRO A 71 -6.71 -9.22 11.34
CA PRO A 71 -6.28 -7.82 11.50
C PRO A 71 -4.77 -7.68 11.73
N LEU A 72 -4.18 -8.60 12.51
CA LEU A 72 -2.74 -8.63 12.78
C LEU A 72 -1.93 -8.80 11.49
N VAL A 73 -2.33 -9.73 10.62
CA VAL A 73 -1.62 -9.96 9.35
C VAL A 73 -1.71 -8.75 8.43
N VAL A 74 -2.86 -8.07 8.40
CA VAL A 74 -3.04 -6.82 7.64
C VAL A 74 -2.12 -5.72 8.18
N THR A 75 -2.11 -5.50 9.50
CA THR A 75 -1.25 -4.52 10.17
C THR A 75 0.24 -4.80 9.92
N ASP A 76 0.67 -6.06 10.04
CA ASP A 76 2.05 -6.46 9.79
C ASP A 76 2.46 -6.19 8.34
N THR A 77 1.54 -6.43 7.40
CA THR A 77 1.81 -6.20 5.98
C THR A 77 1.93 -4.72 5.65
N LEU A 78 1.05 -3.88 6.20
CA LEU A 78 1.14 -2.42 6.10
C LEU A 78 2.47 -1.89 6.64
N ASN A 79 2.90 -2.36 7.81
CA ASN A 79 4.17 -1.98 8.42
C ASN A 79 5.37 -2.41 7.58
N LYS A 80 5.29 -3.55 6.92
CA LYS A 80 6.35 -4.00 6.02
C LYS A 80 6.45 -3.16 4.75
N MET A 81 5.31 -2.81 4.15
CA MET A 81 5.28 -1.90 2.99
C MET A 81 5.81 -0.51 3.38
N LEU A 82 5.44 -0.02 4.57
CA LEU A 82 5.94 1.24 5.11
C LEU A 82 7.47 1.21 5.21
N GLN A 83 8.02 0.16 5.83
CA GLN A 83 9.46 -0.02 5.96
C GLN A 83 10.18 -0.02 4.60
N GLN A 84 9.62 -0.72 3.60
CA GLN A 84 10.19 -0.77 2.25
C GLN A 84 10.18 0.62 1.59
N ALA A 85 9.05 1.33 1.67
CA ALA A 85 8.94 2.69 1.14
C ALA A 85 9.94 3.65 1.81
N GLU A 86 10.10 3.57 3.14
CA GLU A 86 11.06 4.37 3.90
C GLU A 86 12.53 4.05 3.56
N GLN A 87 12.82 2.82 3.15
CA GLN A 87 14.14 2.40 2.67
C GLN A 87 14.44 2.88 1.24
N GLY A 88 13.48 3.55 0.59
CA GLY A 88 13.59 4.03 -0.78
C GLY A 88 13.23 2.97 -1.83
N ASP A 89 12.63 1.85 -1.44
CA ASP A 89 12.12 0.89 -2.40
C ASP A 89 10.86 1.41 -3.08
N THR A 90 10.84 1.34 -4.41
CA THR A 90 9.60 1.51 -5.18
C THR A 90 8.70 0.31 -4.93
N ILE A 91 7.60 0.53 -4.21
CA ILE A 91 6.58 -0.49 -3.88
C ILE A 91 5.30 -0.36 -4.71
N PHE A 92 5.17 0.70 -5.50
CA PHE A 92 4.05 0.93 -6.40
C PHE A 92 4.51 1.54 -7.72
N TYR A 93 3.94 1.07 -8.83
CA TYR A 93 4.14 1.60 -10.17
C TYR A 93 2.81 1.98 -10.79
N GLU A 94 2.70 3.23 -11.22
CA GLU A 94 1.68 3.63 -12.17
C GLU A 94 2.03 3.07 -13.55
N ILE A 95 1.03 2.57 -14.27
CA ILE A 95 1.22 1.96 -15.60
C ILE A 95 0.55 2.74 -16.73
N TYR A 96 -0.22 3.77 -16.39
CA TYR A 96 -0.87 4.66 -17.35
C TYR A 96 -0.37 6.10 -17.17
N SER A 97 -0.22 6.80 -18.28
CA SER A 97 0.12 8.23 -18.29
C SER A 97 -1.08 9.10 -17.90
N GLU A 98 -0.80 10.35 -17.51
CA GLU A 98 -1.85 11.33 -17.23
C GLU A 98 -2.79 11.57 -18.42
N ALA A 99 -2.28 11.51 -19.65
CA ALA A 99 -3.10 11.64 -20.86
C ALA A 99 -4.07 10.46 -21.01
N GLU A 100 -3.63 9.24 -20.69
CA GLU A 100 -4.48 8.05 -20.73
C GLU A 100 -5.52 8.06 -19.62
N LYS A 101 -5.13 8.48 -18.40
CA LYS A 101 -6.06 8.67 -17.26
C LYS A 101 -7.10 9.75 -17.55
N TYR A 102 -6.74 10.80 -18.28
CA TYR A 102 -7.68 11.84 -18.71
C TYR A 102 -8.69 11.33 -19.74
N GLN A 103 -8.24 10.51 -20.69
CA GLN A 103 -9.10 9.92 -21.72
C GLN A 103 -10.01 8.84 -21.17
N ASP A 104 -9.54 8.10 -20.16
CA ASP A 104 -10.27 7.04 -19.50
C ASP A 104 -9.99 7.09 -17.99
N PRO A 105 -10.87 7.76 -17.21
CA PRO A 105 -10.70 7.92 -15.76
C PRO A 105 -10.63 6.62 -14.98
N SER A 106 -11.15 5.50 -15.50
CA SER A 106 -11.07 4.20 -14.81
C SER A 106 -9.62 3.75 -14.59
N LYS A 107 -8.69 4.22 -15.43
CA LYS A 107 -7.26 3.94 -15.34
C LYS A 107 -6.59 4.57 -14.12
N GLN A 108 -7.21 5.54 -13.47
CA GLN A 108 -6.71 6.13 -12.22
C GLN A 108 -6.63 5.11 -11.08
N HIS A 109 -7.41 4.03 -11.17
CA HIS A 109 -7.49 2.99 -10.14
C HIS A 109 -6.63 1.76 -10.46
N THR A 110 -5.73 1.87 -11.44
CA THR A 110 -4.91 0.77 -11.93
C THR A 110 -3.43 1.02 -11.66
N GLY A 111 -2.74 0.00 -11.17
CA GLY A 111 -1.31 0.04 -10.95
C GLY A 111 -0.75 -1.30 -10.52
N ILE A 112 0.54 -1.30 -10.20
CA ILE A 112 1.30 -2.48 -9.82
C ILE A 112 1.90 -2.28 -8.43
N PHE A 113 1.53 -3.12 -7.46
CA PHE A 113 2.24 -3.21 -6.19
C PHE A 113 3.38 -4.23 -6.26
N VAL A 114 4.54 -3.87 -5.75
CA VAL A 114 5.72 -4.73 -5.73
C VAL A 114 6.19 -4.97 -4.30
N PHE A 115 6.32 -6.25 -3.93
CA PHE A 115 6.93 -6.67 -2.68
C PHE A 115 8.28 -7.26 -3.01
N LYS A 116 9.34 -6.50 -2.72
CA LYS A 116 10.71 -6.93 -3.01
C LYS A 116 11.10 -8.08 -2.08
N GLY A 117 11.43 -9.20 -2.71
CA GLY A 117 12.09 -10.33 -2.08
C GLY A 117 13.61 -10.16 -2.05
N LYS A 118 14.34 -11.28 -1.96
CA LYS A 118 15.80 -11.26 -2.04
C LYS A 118 16.28 -10.85 -3.44
N ALA A 119 17.44 -10.21 -3.51
CA ALA A 119 18.11 -9.94 -4.77
C ALA A 119 18.30 -11.25 -5.59
N ASN A 120 18.05 -11.18 -6.90
CA ASN A 120 18.10 -12.31 -7.84
C ASN A 120 17.11 -13.45 -7.58
N ALA A 121 16.08 -13.23 -6.75
CA ALA A 121 14.95 -14.16 -6.65
C ALA A 121 14.10 -14.14 -7.94
N PRO A 122 13.49 -15.27 -8.34
CA PRO A 122 12.49 -15.27 -9.40
C PRO A 122 11.31 -14.33 -9.05
N PHE A 123 10.58 -13.84 -10.04
CA PHE A 123 9.38 -13.04 -9.80
C PHE A 123 8.11 -13.89 -9.95
N ALA A 124 7.08 -13.54 -9.19
CA ALA A 124 5.73 -14.06 -9.29
C ALA A 124 4.78 -12.90 -9.55
N MET A 125 4.00 -12.97 -10.62
CA MET A 125 2.98 -12.00 -10.94
C MET A 125 1.60 -12.60 -10.65
N ILE A 126 0.82 -11.90 -9.82
CA ILE A 126 -0.52 -12.32 -9.44
C ILE A 126 -1.48 -11.16 -9.74
N ALA A 127 -2.43 -11.41 -10.63
CA ALA A 127 -3.63 -10.60 -10.71
C ALA A 127 -4.55 -11.09 -9.58
N ALA A 128 -4.50 -10.44 -8.42
CA ALA A 128 -5.41 -10.83 -7.35
C ALA A 128 -6.82 -10.47 -7.80
N GLY A 129 -7.72 -11.45 -7.74
CA GLY A 129 -9.13 -11.18 -7.95
C GLY A 129 -9.71 -10.27 -6.86
N GLY A 130 -10.95 -9.86 -7.07
CA GLY A 130 -11.81 -9.26 -6.06
C GLY A 130 -13.26 -9.41 -6.45
N GLY A 131 -13.58 -10.57 -7.03
CA GLY A 131 -14.93 -10.93 -7.48
C GLY A 131 -15.54 -10.00 -8.53
N PHE A 132 -14.72 -9.28 -9.30
CA PHE A 132 -15.16 -8.22 -10.24
C PHE A 132 -15.81 -7.00 -9.56
N ALA A 133 -15.71 -6.87 -8.23
CA ALA A 133 -16.42 -5.86 -7.44
C ALA A 133 -15.49 -4.90 -6.69
N TYR A 134 -14.26 -5.31 -6.34
CA TYR A 134 -13.31 -4.46 -5.60
C TYR A 134 -11.85 -4.93 -5.80
N VAL A 135 -10.88 -4.15 -5.33
CA VAL A 135 -9.46 -4.53 -5.28
C VAL A 135 -9.09 -5.09 -3.89
N GLY A 136 -8.94 -6.41 -3.76
CA GLY A 136 -8.61 -7.07 -2.48
C GLY A 136 -7.13 -6.98 -2.08
N SER A 137 -6.57 -5.77 -2.06
CA SER A 137 -5.13 -5.54 -1.81
C SER A 137 -4.73 -5.94 -0.39
N LEU A 138 -5.36 -5.33 0.61
CA LEU A 138 -4.99 -5.51 2.01
C LEU A 138 -5.15 -6.94 2.56
N HIS A 139 -6.10 -7.73 2.04
CA HIS A 139 -6.49 -9.00 2.67
C HIS A 139 -6.23 -10.27 1.86
N GLU A 140 -6.26 -10.21 0.52
CA GLU A 140 -5.97 -11.37 -0.32
C GLU A 140 -4.57 -11.25 -0.93
N GLY A 141 -4.29 -10.14 -1.61
CA GLY A 141 -3.03 -9.96 -2.34
C GLY A 141 -1.83 -9.80 -1.42
N PHE A 142 -1.90 -8.90 -0.44
CA PHE A 142 -0.75 -8.50 0.36
C PHE A 142 -0.31 -9.58 1.37
N PRO A 143 -1.21 -10.28 2.10
CA PRO A 143 -0.79 -11.39 2.98
C PRO A 143 -0.13 -12.54 2.21
N ILE A 144 -0.67 -12.88 1.03
CA ILE A 144 -0.05 -13.89 0.16
C ILE A 144 1.32 -13.41 -0.32
N ALA A 145 1.42 -12.17 -0.82
CA ALA A 145 2.69 -11.55 -1.21
C ALA A 145 3.72 -11.65 -0.10
N GLN A 146 3.32 -11.29 1.12
CA GLN A 146 4.18 -11.34 2.28
C GLN A 146 4.68 -12.75 2.60
N SER A 147 3.82 -13.76 2.44
CA SER A 147 4.17 -15.15 2.72
C SER A 147 5.19 -15.72 1.72
N ILE A 148 5.15 -15.28 0.45
CA ILE A 148 5.99 -15.83 -0.63
C ILE A 148 7.21 -14.95 -0.98
N GLN A 149 7.27 -13.70 -0.53
CA GLN A 149 8.36 -12.77 -0.86
C GLN A 149 9.76 -13.25 -0.44
N ARG A 150 9.86 -14.23 0.47
CA ARG A 150 11.16 -14.82 0.86
C ARG A 150 11.86 -15.52 -0.31
N ASN A 151 11.09 -16.00 -1.27
CA ASN A 151 11.56 -16.77 -2.42
C ASN A 151 11.27 -16.08 -3.75
N PHE A 152 10.41 -15.05 -3.76
CA PHE A 152 9.97 -14.38 -4.98
C PHE A 152 9.92 -12.85 -4.82
N ILE A 153 10.05 -12.13 -5.93
CA ILE A 153 9.52 -10.76 -6.03
C ILE A 153 8.04 -10.89 -6.38
N PHE A 154 7.15 -10.36 -5.55
CA PHE A 154 5.71 -10.43 -5.81
C PHE A 154 5.21 -9.16 -6.48
N ILE A 155 4.39 -9.33 -7.52
CA ILE A 155 3.80 -8.25 -8.31
C ILE A 155 2.28 -8.43 -8.28
N LYS A 156 1.56 -7.49 -7.65
CA LYS A 156 0.09 -7.41 -7.71
C LYS A 156 -0.32 -6.46 -8.81
N ILE A 157 -1.11 -6.92 -9.77
CA ILE A 157 -1.82 -6.03 -10.70
C ILE A 157 -3.19 -5.70 -10.12
N LEU A 158 -3.54 -4.41 -10.11
CA LEU A 158 -4.91 -3.95 -9.87
C LEU A 158 -5.56 -3.75 -11.24
N ASP A 159 -6.71 -4.38 -11.47
CA ASP A 159 -7.54 -4.13 -12.66
C ASP A 159 -8.96 -3.90 -12.15
N THR A 160 -9.49 -2.69 -12.34
CA THR A 160 -10.88 -2.39 -12.00
C THR A 160 -11.75 -2.61 -13.22
N VAL A 161 -12.76 -3.46 -13.07
CA VAL A 161 -13.78 -3.66 -14.10
C VAL A 161 -14.56 -2.38 -14.25
N SER A 162 -14.56 -1.84 -15.46
CA SER A 162 -15.43 -0.73 -15.86
C SER A 162 -16.88 -1.20 -15.86
N HIS A 163 -17.74 -0.52 -15.08
CA HIS A 163 -19.18 -0.52 -15.27
C HIS A 163 -19.63 0.89 -15.63
#